data_AF-H6RVW2-F1
#
_entry.id   AF-H6RVW2-F1
#
_cell.length_a   1.000
_cell.length_b   1.000
_cell.length_c   1.000
_cell.angle_alpha   90.00
_cell.angle_beta   90.00
_cell.angle_gamma   90.00
#
_symmetry.space_group_name_H-M   'P 1'
#
loop_
_entity.id
_entity.type
_entity.pdbx_description
1 polymer ?
#
loop_
_entity_poly.entity_id
_entity_poly.type
_entity_poly.pdbx_seq_one_letter_code
_entity_poly.pdbx_strand_id
1 'polypeptide(L)'
;MTEAFHSPSTQRVNQPGREEGVVRAGEHPVEHEQPEDWGWHGETGKWGQIGGWISVVVILLYMVGNHEGRVEDLWLLAFAGVMALVLIWDIRRKKTAWRR
;
A
#
# COMPACT_ATOMS: atom_id res chain seq x y z
N MET A 1 -0.30 33.59 27.90
CA MET A 1 -0.22 32.33 27.11
C MET A 1 -1.05 31.25 27.80
N THR A 2 -2.32 31.51 28.08
CA THR A 2 -3.13 30.70 29.03
C THR A 2 -4.55 30.40 28.53
N GLU A 3 -5.01 31.03 27.44
CA GLU A 3 -6.40 30.87 26.98
C GLU A 3 -6.61 29.72 25.99
N ALA A 4 -5.55 29.22 25.34
CA ALA A 4 -5.69 28.13 24.35
C ALA A 4 -6.11 26.79 24.96
N PHE A 5 -5.92 26.59 26.28
CA PHE A 5 -6.21 25.34 26.98
C PHE A 5 -7.67 25.22 27.47
N HIS A 6 -8.45 26.30 27.39
CA HIS A 6 -9.85 26.36 27.85
C HIS A 6 -10.80 26.72 26.70
N SER A 7 -10.59 26.11 25.54
CA SER A 7 -11.56 26.19 24.45
C SER A 7 -12.65 25.12 24.63
N PRO A 8 -13.96 25.44 24.49
CA PRO A 8 -15.03 24.45 24.54
C PRO A 8 -14.95 23.41 23.40
N SER A 9 -14.10 23.66 22.39
CA SER A 9 -13.85 22.74 21.29
C SER A 9 -12.73 21.72 21.58
N THR A 10 -12.22 21.64 22.82
CA THR A 10 -11.07 20.80 23.15
C THR A 10 -11.27 20.11 24.50
N GLN A 11 -10.97 18.81 24.55
CA GLN A 11 -11.09 17.95 25.72
C GLN A 11 -9.71 17.43 26.13
N ARG A 12 -9.48 17.35 27.44
CA ARG A 12 -8.27 16.70 27.99
C ARG A 12 -8.50 15.21 28.10
N VAL A 13 -7.59 14.42 27.56
CA VAL A 13 -7.67 12.96 27.60
C VAL A 13 -6.37 12.37 28.14
N ASN A 14 -6.52 11.39 29.03
CA ASN A 14 -5.39 10.64 29.57
C ASN A 14 -4.85 9.71 28.47
N GLN A 15 -3.61 9.94 28.04
CA GLN A 15 -2.93 9.11 27.03
C GLN A 15 -1.94 8.17 27.73
N PRO A 16 -1.97 6.86 27.44
CA PRO A 16 -1.04 5.91 28.05
C PRO A 16 0.40 6.26 27.66
N GLY A 17 1.26 6.53 28.66
CA GLY A 17 2.68 6.85 28.44
C GLY A 17 3.00 8.30 28.11
N ARG A 18 2.05 9.25 28.22
CA ARG A 18 2.26 10.70 28.03
C ARG A 18 1.54 11.52 29.11
N GLU A 19 2.03 12.73 29.41
CA GLU A 19 1.25 13.73 30.16
C GLU A 19 -0.06 14.06 29.43
N GLU A 20 -1.16 14.25 30.18
CA GLU A 20 -2.53 14.45 29.68
C GLU A 20 -2.61 15.33 28.40
N GLY A 21 -3.05 14.73 27.29
CA GLY A 21 -3.13 15.37 25.98
C GLY A 21 -4.39 16.20 25.80
N VAL A 22 -4.32 17.25 24.97
CA VAL A 22 -5.45 18.10 24.60
C VAL A 22 -5.91 17.71 23.20
N VAL A 23 -7.12 17.16 23.07
CA VAL A 23 -7.70 16.62 21.82
C VAL A 23 -8.94 17.43 21.44
N ARG A 24 -9.21 17.63 20.14
CA ARG A 24 -10.45 18.30 19.73
C ARG A 24 -11.69 17.55 20.20
N ALA A 25 -12.74 18.27 20.56
CA ALA A 25 -14.00 17.70 20.98
C ALA A 25 -14.60 16.84 19.85
N GLY A 26 -14.75 15.54 20.10
CA GLY A 26 -15.22 14.55 19.12
C GLY A 26 -14.12 13.82 18.34
N GLU A 27 -12.85 14.17 18.51
CA GLU A 27 -11.71 13.43 17.95
C GLU A 27 -11.18 12.39 18.93
N HIS A 28 -10.70 11.27 18.40
CA HIS A 28 -10.12 10.20 19.22
C HIS A 28 -8.67 10.53 19.59
N PRO A 29 -8.24 10.29 20.84
CA PRO A 29 -6.84 10.38 21.20
C PRO A 29 -6.01 9.41 20.37
N VAL A 30 -4.83 9.84 19.93
CA VAL A 30 -3.84 8.95 19.33
C VAL A 30 -3.29 8.05 20.43
N GLU A 31 -3.74 6.79 20.46
CA GLU A 31 -3.30 5.80 21.45
C GLU A 31 -2.02 5.06 21.02
N HIS A 32 -1.84 4.88 19.71
CA HIS A 32 -0.64 4.31 19.11
C HIS A 32 -0.43 4.91 17.71
N GLU A 33 0.82 5.16 17.35
CA GLU A 33 1.18 5.62 16.01
C GLU A 33 1.02 4.48 15.02
N GLN A 34 0.20 4.66 13.99
CA GLN A 34 0.10 3.71 12.90
C GLN A 34 1.00 4.18 11.74
N PRO A 35 1.56 3.26 10.92
CA PRO A 35 2.39 3.65 9.78
C PRO A 35 1.69 4.60 8.80
N GLU A 36 0.35 4.58 8.77
CA GLU A 36 -0.49 5.51 8.01
C GLU A 36 -0.46 6.95 8.54
N ASP A 37 -0.08 7.18 9.80
CA ASP A 37 -0.02 8.53 10.38
C ASP A 37 1.22 9.31 9.92
N TRP A 38 2.22 8.65 9.32
CA TRP A 38 3.55 9.23 9.06
C TRP A 38 3.74 9.81 7.65
N GLY A 39 2.72 9.77 6.78
CA GLY A 39 2.77 10.46 5.48
C GLY A 39 2.51 9.54 4.27
N TRP A 40 3.53 9.07 3.56
CA TRP A 40 3.29 8.28 2.34
C TRP A 40 2.75 6.89 2.69
N HIS A 41 1.44 6.69 2.54
CA HIS A 41 0.76 5.40 2.73
C HIS A 41 -0.24 5.07 1.62
N GLY A 42 -0.15 5.76 0.48
CA GLY A 42 -1.09 5.57 -0.63
C GLY A 42 -0.93 4.22 -1.33
N GLU A 43 -2.02 3.45 -1.42
CA GLU A 43 -2.06 2.28 -2.30
C GLU A 43 -2.14 2.71 -3.77
N THR A 44 -1.37 2.05 -4.62
CA THR A 44 -1.36 2.32 -6.08
C THR A 44 -2.66 1.92 -6.78
N GLY A 45 -3.53 1.16 -6.11
CA GLY A 45 -4.84 0.74 -6.61
C GLY A 45 -4.77 0.11 -8.01
N LYS A 46 -5.53 0.66 -8.96
CA LYS A 46 -5.56 0.20 -10.36
C LYS A 46 -4.26 0.44 -11.12
N TRP A 47 -3.49 1.47 -10.76
CA TRP A 47 -2.25 1.82 -11.45
C TRP A 47 -1.15 0.80 -11.21
N GLY A 48 -1.11 0.19 -10.03
CA GLY A 48 -0.21 -0.93 -9.74
C GLY A 48 -0.47 -2.14 -10.64
N GLN A 49 -1.75 -2.45 -10.91
CA GLN A 49 -2.13 -3.53 -11.84
C GLN A 49 -1.74 -3.20 -13.29
N ILE A 50 -2.01 -1.98 -13.75
CA ILE A 50 -1.65 -1.54 -15.11
C ILE A 50 -0.12 -1.61 -15.29
N GLY A 51 0.64 -1.03 -14.35
CA GLY A 51 2.10 -1.07 -14.38
C GLY A 51 2.65 -2.50 -14.39
N GLY A 52 2.10 -3.37 -13.55
CA GLY A 52 2.51 -4.78 -13.52
C GLY A 52 2.27 -5.51 -14.86
N TRP A 53 1.11 -5.32 -15.48
CA TRP A 53 0.82 -5.93 -16.79
C TRP A 53 1.68 -5.35 -17.91
N ILE A 54 1.99 -4.05 -17.87
CA ILE A 54 2.94 -3.43 -18.80
C ILE A 54 4.31 -4.11 -18.65
N SER A 55 4.79 -4.32 -17.43
CA SER A 55 6.06 -5.02 -17.19
C SER A 55 6.06 -6.46 -17.73
N VAL A 56 4.95 -7.20 -17.57
CA VAL A 56 4.80 -8.54 -18.17
C VAL A 56 4.95 -8.49 -19.69
N VAL A 57 4.27 -7.54 -20.35
CA VAL A 57 4.37 -7.38 -21.81
C VAL A 57 5.80 -7.05 -22.24
N VAL A 58 6.48 -6.13 -21.54
CA VAL A 58 7.86 -5.75 -21.84
C VAL A 58 8.81 -6.95 -21.73
N ILE A 59 8.66 -7.79 -20.70
CA ILE A 59 9.48 -9.00 -20.56
C ILE A 59 9.23 -9.99 -21.71
N LEU A 60 7.98 -10.16 -22.12
CA LEU A 60 7.66 -11.02 -23.27
C LEU A 60 8.20 -10.46 -24.59
N LEU A 61 8.26 -9.14 -24.75
CA LEU A 61 8.88 -8.52 -25.92
C LEU A 61 10.38 -8.81 -26.01
N TYR A 62 11.08 -8.96 -24.88
CA TYR A 62 12.49 -9.37 -24.89
C TYR A 62 12.72 -10.74 -25.51
N MET A 63 11.71 -11.61 -25.62
CA MET A 63 11.85 -12.89 -26.32
C MET A 63 12.11 -12.73 -27.84
N VAL A 64 11.84 -11.55 -28.41
CA VAL A 64 12.12 -11.25 -29.81
C VAL A 64 13.53 -10.68 -29.90
N GLY A 65 14.50 -11.53 -30.23
CA GLY A 65 15.90 -11.14 -30.30
C GLY A 65 16.84 -12.23 -30.80
N ASN A 66 18.13 -12.00 -30.65
CA ASN A 66 19.21 -12.88 -31.11
C ASN A 66 19.50 -14.05 -30.15
N HIS A 67 18.46 -14.71 -29.61
CA HIS A 67 18.65 -15.75 -28.62
C HIS A 67 19.04 -17.09 -29.28
N GLU A 68 20.29 -17.50 -29.14
CA GLU A 68 20.76 -18.81 -29.64
C GLU A 68 20.57 -19.92 -28.60
N GLY A 69 20.82 -19.62 -27.32
CA GLY A 69 20.90 -20.62 -26.26
C GLY A 69 19.57 -21.06 -25.65
N ARG A 70 18.45 -20.40 -25.96
CA ARG A 70 17.08 -20.59 -25.39
C ARG A 70 16.94 -20.53 -23.85
N VAL A 71 18.04 -20.55 -23.10
CA VAL A 71 18.05 -20.42 -21.63
C VAL A 71 17.49 -19.06 -21.21
N GLU A 72 17.83 -18.00 -21.95
CA GLU A 72 17.26 -16.67 -21.74
C GLU A 72 15.74 -16.67 -21.89
N ASP A 73 15.21 -17.28 -22.96
CA ASP A 73 13.76 -17.40 -23.17
C ASP A 73 13.05 -18.13 -22.01
N LEU A 74 13.67 -19.17 -21.46
CA LEU A 74 13.11 -19.90 -20.33
C LEU A 74 13.00 -19.02 -19.09
N TRP A 75 14.02 -18.21 -18.80
CA TRP A 75 13.98 -17.27 -17.68
C TRP A 75 13.01 -16.13 -17.92
N LEU A 76 12.99 -15.52 -19.11
CA LEU A 76 12.02 -14.49 -19.48
C LEU A 76 10.58 -14.99 -19.32
N LEU A 77 10.29 -16.20 -19.82
CA LEU A 77 8.98 -16.83 -19.71
C LEU A 77 8.63 -17.16 -18.26
N ALA A 78 9.60 -17.66 -17.47
CA ALA A 78 9.39 -17.95 -16.05
C ALA A 78 9.04 -16.69 -15.25
N PHE A 79 9.78 -15.59 -15.44
CA PHE A 79 9.50 -14.33 -14.76
C PHE A 79 8.17 -13.73 -15.21
N ALA A 80 7.89 -13.68 -16.51
CA ALA A 80 6.61 -13.22 -17.03
C ALA A 80 5.44 -14.04 -16.47
N GLY A 81 5.59 -15.36 -16.40
CA GLY A 81 4.59 -16.27 -15.83
C GLY A 81 4.34 -16.03 -14.35
N VAL A 82 5.39 -15.93 -13.53
CA VAL A 82 5.27 -15.66 -12.09
C VAL A 82 4.60 -14.30 -11.85
N MET A 83 5.01 -13.27 -12.57
CA MET A 83 4.40 -11.94 -12.46
C MET A 83 2.91 -11.96 -12.83
N ALA A 84 2.55 -12.59 -13.95
CA ALA A 84 1.16 -12.71 -14.37
C ALA A 84 0.32 -13.47 -13.32
N LEU A 85 0.85 -14.56 -12.75
CA LEU A 85 0.18 -15.31 -11.68
C LEU A 85 -0.09 -14.44 -10.44
N VAL A 86 0.90 -13.66 -10.00
CA VAL A 86 0.75 -12.73 -8.86
C VAL A 86 -0.30 -11.67 -9.15
N LEU A 87 -0.30 -11.07 -10.34
CA LEU A 87 -1.27 -10.04 -10.73
C LEU A 87 -2.69 -10.61 -10.79
N ILE A 88 -2.88 -11.79 -11.37
CA ILE A 88 -4.16 -12.50 -11.40
C ILE A 88 -4.61 -12.81 -9.97
N TRP A 89 -3.72 -13.32 -9.13
CA TRP A 89 -4.02 -13.60 -7.73
C TRP A 89 -4.46 -12.34 -6.97
N ASP A 90 -3.77 -11.22 -7.14
CA ASP A 90 -4.12 -9.94 -6.54
C ASP A 90 -5.52 -9.46 -6.98
N ILE A 91 -5.85 -9.54 -8.28
CA ILE A 91 -7.19 -9.23 -8.80
C ILE A 91 -8.25 -10.11 -8.12
N ARG A 92 -7.99 -11.42 -7.99
CA ARG A 92 -8.93 -12.35 -7.37
C ARG A 92 -9.10 -12.05 -5.88
N ARG A 93 -8.00 -11.82 -5.16
CA ARG A 93 -7.99 -11.49 -3.73
C ARG A 93 -8.85 -10.27 -3.45
N LYS A 94 -8.67 -9.19 -4.22
CA LYS A 94 -9.41 -7.93 -4.11
C LYS A 94 -10.92 -8.13 -4.34
N LYS A 95 -11.30 -8.95 -5.33
CA LYS A 95 -12.72 -9.29 -5.60
C LYS A 95 -13.36 -10.12 -4.48
N THR A 96 -12.58 -10.85 -3.71
CA THR A 96 -13.06 -11.70 -2.60
C THR A 96 -12.85 -11.09 -1.22
N ALA A 97 -12.40 -9.83 -1.12
CA ALA A 97 -12.03 -9.21 0.15
C ALA A 97 -13.20 -9.11 1.15
N TRP A 98 -14.43 -8.94 0.66
CA TRP A 98 -15.65 -8.89 1.46
C TRP A 98 -16.07 -10.24 2.09
N ARG A 99 -15.44 -11.36 1.70
CA ARG A 99 -15.74 -12.70 2.23
C ARG A 99 -14.96 -13.03 3.51
N ARG A 100 -14.18 -12.09 4.02
CA ARG A 100 -13.37 -12.22 5.22
C ARG A 100 -13.85 -11.23 6.28
#